data_AF-A0A371S6W0-F1
#
_entry.id   AF-A0A371S6W0-F1
#
_cell.length_a   1.000
_cell.length_b   1.000
_cell.length_c   1.000
_cell.angle_alpha   90.00
_cell.angle_beta   90.00
_cell.angle_gamma   90.00
#
_symmetry.space_group_name_H-M   'P 1'
#
loop_
_entity.id
_entity.type
_entity.pdbx_description
1 polymer ?
#
loop_
_entity_poly.entity_id
_entity_poly.type
_entity_poly.pdbx_seq_one_letter_code
_entity_poly.pdbx_strand_id
1 'polypeptide(L)' 'MSRQERKNMIEFIEKVKGIDKMELMYMTDADIEHIYDTTYYHFEETAE' A
#
# COMPACT_ATOMS: atom_id res chain seq x y z
N MET A 1 5.79 -1.56 -11.99
CA MET A 1 6.19 -0.63 -10.91
C MET A 1 7.71 -0.59 -10.76
N SER A 2 8.32 0.58 -10.47
CA SER A 2 9.74 0.67 -10.09
C SER A 2 9.97 0.27 -8.63
N ARG A 3 11.21 -0.08 -8.27
CA ARG A 3 11.56 -0.44 -6.88
C ARG A 3 11.24 0.68 -5.88
N GLN A 4 11.42 1.93 -6.28
CA GLN A 4 11.14 3.08 -5.42
C GLN A 4 9.63 3.30 -5.25
N GLU A 5 8.86 3.20 -6.34
CA GLU A 5 7.39 3.26 -6.28
C GLU A 5 6.84 2.17 -5.36
N ARG A 6 7.32 0.93 -5.50
CA ARG A 6 6.93 -0.19 -4.65
C ARG A 6 7.22 0.08 -3.18
N LYS A 7 8.41 0.59 -2.87
CA LYS A 7 8.78 0.93 -1.49
C LYS A 7 7.85 2.00 -0.92
N ASN A 8 7.53 3.03 -1.70
CA ASN A 8 6.63 4.10 -1.27
C ASN A 8 5.22 3.57 -0.99
N MET A 9 4.68 2.73 -1.87
CA MET A 9 3.35 2.12 -1.68
C MET A 9 3.30 1.23 -0.42
N ILE A 10 4.30 0.38 -0.22
CA ILE A 10 4.39 -0.49 0.96
C ILE A 10 4.45 0.34 2.25
N GLU A 11 5.27 1.41 2.29
CA GLU A 11 5.37 2.29 3.46
C GLU A 11 4.07 3.05 3.76
N PHE A 12 3.29 3.39 2.72
CA PHE A 12 1.96 3.98 2.91
C PHE A 12 0.97 2.97 3.49
N ILE A 13 0.88 1.78 2.89
CA ILE A 13 -0.03 0.71 3.34
C ILE A 13 0.28 0.31 4.79
N GLU A 14 1.56 0.16 5.15
CA GLU A 14 2.01 -0.14 6.51
C GLU A 14 1.51 0.93 7.51
N LYS A 15 1.66 2.22 7.18
CA LYS A 15 1.24 3.32 8.06
C LYS A 15 -0.28 3.43 8.22
N VAL A 16 -1.04 3.17 7.15
CA VAL A 16 -2.50 3.39 7.15
C VAL A 16 -3.26 2.17 7.67
N LYS A 17 -2.85 0.96 7.27
CA LYS A 17 -3.57 -0.29 7.61
C LYS A 17 -2.90 -1.10 8.72
N GLY A 18 -1.67 -0.77 9.11
CA GLY A 18 -0.92 -1.52 10.12
C GLY A 18 -0.51 -2.93 9.68
N ILE A 19 -0.49 -3.18 8.37
CA ILE A 19 -0.04 -4.46 7.80
C ILE A 19 1.48 -4.53 7.89
N ASP A 20 2.01 -5.67 8.29
CA ASP A 20 3.45 -5.83 8.42
C ASP A 20 4.15 -5.76 7.07
N LYS A 21 5.27 -5.03 7.04
CA LYS A 21 6.06 -4.83 5.83
C LYS A 21 6.57 -6.13 5.22
N MET A 22 6.91 -7.13 6.03
CA MET A 22 7.39 -8.42 5.53
C MET A 22 6.28 -9.12 4.75
N GLU A 23 5.04 -9.08 5.23
CA GLU A 23 3.89 -9.66 4.53
C GLU A 23 3.69 -9.02 3.14
N LEU A 24 3.80 -7.70 3.05
CA LEU A 24 3.71 -6.95 1.79
C LEU A 24 4.89 -7.24 0.83
N MET A 25 6.08 -7.54 1.36
CA MET A 25 7.24 -7.86 0.52
C MET A 25 7.11 -9.20 -0.22
N TYR A 26 6.26 -10.12 0.24
CA TYR A 26 5.99 -11.40 -0.42
C TYR A 26 4.90 -11.35 -1.50
N MET A 27 4.22 -10.21 -1.65
CA MET A 27 3.12 -10.04 -2.61
C MET A 27 3.63 -9.63 -4.01
N THR A 28 2.83 -9.78 -5.06
CA THR A 28 3.20 -9.30 -6.40
C THR A 28 3.08 -7.78 -6.52
N ASP A 29 3.60 -7.18 -7.60
CA ASP A 29 3.39 -5.75 -7.86
C ASP A 29 1.89 -5.41 -7.97
N ALA A 30 1.11 -6.26 -8.64
CA ALA A 30 -0.33 -6.07 -8.84
C ALA A 30 -1.12 -6.13 -7.52
N ASP A 31 -0.72 -7.01 -6.59
CA ASP A 31 -1.34 -7.07 -5.26
C ASP A 31 -1.07 -5.79 -4.47
N ILE A 32 0.16 -5.26 -4.52
CA ILE A 32 0.53 -4.02 -3.84
C ILE A 32 -0.22 -2.82 -4.42
N GLU A 33 -0.33 -2.73 -5.76
CA GLU A 33 -1.11 -1.68 -6.42
C GLU A 33 -2.59 -1.75 -6.01
N HIS A 34 -3.20 -2.94 -6.02
CA HIS A 34 -4.60 -3.09 -5.62
C HIS A 34 -4.85 -2.71 -4.15
N ILE A 35 -3.97 -3.12 -3.24
CA ILE A 35 -4.07 -2.76 -1.82
C ILE A 35 -3.86 -1.26 -1.65
N TYR A 36 -2.89 -0.67 -2.34
CA TYR A 36 -2.64 0.77 -2.30
C TYR A 36 -3.87 1.56 -2.74
N ASP A 37 -4.45 1.25 -3.90
CA ASP A 37 -5.60 1.96 -4.45
C ASP A 37 -6.82 1.92 -3.52
N THR A 38 -7.13 0.73 -3.00
CA THR A 38 -8.24 0.57 -2.04
C THR A 38 -7.98 1.30 -0.72
N THR A 39 -6.72 1.29 -0.25
CA THR A 39 -6.32 2.01 0.97
C THR A 39 -6.42 3.52 0.78
N TYR A 40 -5.95 4.01 -0.36
CA TYR A 40 -5.95 5.43 -0.71
C TYR A 40 -7.38 5.96 -0.85
N TYR A 41 -8.25 5.24 -1.55
CA TYR A 41 -9.66 5.59 -1.70
C TYR A 41 -10.35 5.77 -0.35
N HIS A 42 -10.22 4.80 0.56
CA HIS A 42 -10.83 4.92 1.90
C HIS A 42 -10.19 5.98 2.78
N PHE A 43 -8.89 6.24 2.58
CA PHE A 43 -8.18 7.30 3.30
C PHE A 43 -8.70 8.68 2.87
N GLU A 44 -8.93 8.90 1.58
CA GLU A 44 -9.55 10.14 1.08
C GLU A 44 -11.00 10.29 1.58
N GLU A 45 -11.82 9.23 1.53
CA GLU A 45 -13.20 9.26 2.05
C GLU A 45 -13.29 9.62 3.55
N THR A 46 -12.28 9.26 4.34
CA THR A 46 -12.26 9.53 5.79
C THR A 46 -11.68 10.91 6.12
N ALA A 47 -10.96 11.52 5.17
CA ALA A 47 -10.31 12.83 5.34
C ALA A 47 -11.20 14.02 4.92
N GLU A 48 -12.33 13.76 4.25
CA GLU A 48 -13.41 14.73 3.97
C GLU A 48 -14.42 14.85 5.13
#